data_AF-A0A9E2Y5N9-F1
#
_entry.id   AF-A0A9E2Y5N9-F1
#
_cell.length_a   1.000
_cell.length_b   1.000
_cell.length_c   1.000
_cell.angle_alpha   90.00
_cell.angle_beta   90.00
_cell.angle_gamma   90.00
#
_symmetry.space_group_name_H-M   'P 1'
#
loop_
_entity.id
_entity.type
_entity.pdbx_description
1 polymer ?
#
loop_
_entity_poly.entity_id
_entity_poly.type
_entity_poly.pdbx_seq_one_letter_code
_entity_poly.pdbx_strand_id
1 'polypeptide(L)' 'MVLETRASRNTYVLNAGERYAVPPMMAHHVHGQDGGPCQFMVLQGAGVYDNELVG' A
#
# COMPACT_ATOMS: atom_id res chain seq x y z
N MET A 1 -5.56 -3.97 -8.67
CA MET A 1 -4.78 -2.91 -7.97
C MET A 1 -3.41 -3.46 -7.66
N VAL A 2 -2.38 -2.63 -7.62
CA VAL A 2 -1.00 -3.04 -7.37
C VAL A 2 -0.49 -2.34 -6.12
N LEU A 3 0.14 -3.11 -5.23
CA LEU A 3 0.88 -2.63 -4.07
C LEU A 3 2.35 -2.97 -4.24
N GLU A 4 3.21 -1.96 -4.22
CA GLU A 4 4.66 -2.11 -4.23
C GLU A 4 5.23 -1.80 -2.85
N THR A 5 6.20 -2.59 -2.39
CA THR A 5 6.96 -2.30 -1.16
C THR A 5 8.42 -2.03 -1.48
N ARG A 6 9.01 -0.97 -0.90
CA ARG A 6 10.36 -0.53 -1.28
C ARG A 6 11.47 -1.31 -0.58
N ALA A 7 11.27 -1.70 0.69
CA ALA A 7 12.29 -2.36 1.50
C ALA A 7 12.67 -3.76 0.96
N SER A 8 11.67 -4.51 0.49
CA SER A 8 11.86 -5.85 -0.10
C SER A 8 11.68 -5.89 -1.61
N ARG A 9 11.32 -4.77 -2.27
CA ARG A 9 10.99 -4.68 -3.70
C ARG A 9 9.97 -5.74 -4.14
N ASN A 10 8.92 -5.93 -3.35
CA ASN A 10 7.84 -6.85 -3.71
C ASN A 10 6.71 -6.10 -4.40
N THR A 11 6.05 -6.78 -5.34
CA THR A 11 4.84 -6.31 -6.01
C THR A 11 3.73 -7.31 -5.75
N TYR A 12 2.59 -6.83 -5.26
CA TYR A 12 1.40 -7.62 -4.98
C TYR A 12 0.24 -7.12 -5.83
N VAL A 13 -0.38 -8.00 -6.60
CA VAL A 13 -1.63 -7.71 -7.33
C VAL A 13 -2.79 -8.10 -6.43
N LEU A 14 -3.70 -7.14 -6.20
CA LEU A 14 -4.91 -7.31 -5.41
C LEU A 14 -6.14 -7.22 -6.30
N ASN A 15 -6.98 -8.24 -6.21
CA ASN A 15 -8.32 -8.32 -6.78
C ASN A 15 -9.35 -7.64 -5.87
N ALA A 16 -10.56 -7.44 -6.37
CA ALA A 16 -11.65 -6.85 -5.59
C ALA A 16 -12.00 -7.71 -4.37
N GLY A 17 -12.05 -7.09 -3.19
CA GLY A 17 -12.31 -7.77 -1.91
C GLY A 17 -11.07 -8.36 -1.24
N GLU A 18 -9.93 -8.41 -1.92
CA GLU A 18 -8.66 -8.79 -1.29
C GLU A 18 -8.11 -7.65 -0.45
N ARG A 19 -7.28 -8.02 0.53
CA ARG A 19 -6.61 -7.08 1.42
C ARG A 19 -5.15 -7.45 1.58
N TYR A 20 -4.33 -6.44 1.83
CA TYR A 20 -2.93 -6.63 2.20
C TYR A 20 -2.62 -5.75 3.41
N ALA A 21 -1.92 -6.32 4.39
CA ALA A 21 -1.44 -5.59 5.56
C ALA A 21 0.01 -5.17 5.33
N VAL A 22 0.24 -3.86 5.20
CA VAL A 22 1.60 -3.32 5.14
C VAL A 22 2.17 -3.30 6.56
N PRO A 23 3.33 -3.94 6.81
CA PRO A 23 3.98 -3.87 8.11
C PRO A 23 4.37 -2.43 8.50
N PRO A 24 4.48 -2.12 9.81
CA PRO A 24 4.94 -0.81 10.28
C PRO A 24 6.27 -0.39 9.65
N MET A 25 6.44 0.92 9.41
CA MET A 25 7.64 1.52 8.82
C MET A 25 8.06 0.97 7.45
N MET A 26 7.14 0.31 6.73
CA MET A 26 7.39 -0.17 5.38
C MET A 26 6.84 0.81 4.35
N ALA A 27 7.74 1.50 3.65
CA ALA A 27 7.38 2.35 2.53
C ALA A 27 6.71 1.52 1.42
N HIS A 28 5.57 2.02 0.95
CA HIS A 28 4.74 1.35 -0.04
C HIS A 28 4.11 2.35 -1.02
N HIS A 29 3.71 1.84 -2.18
CA HIS A 29 3.05 2.61 -3.23
C HIS A 29 1.87 1.81 -3.78
N VAL A 30 0.67 2.42 -3.76
CA VAL A 30 -0.56 1.80 -4.26
C VAL A 30 -0.99 2.52 -5.54
N HIS A 31 -1.21 1.76 -6.60
CA HIS A 31 -1.68 2.28 -7.88
C HIS A 31 -2.57 1.26 -8.61
N GLY A 32 -3.32 1.71 -9.63
CA GLY A 32 -4.09 0.80 -10.46
C GLY A 32 -3.19 0.03 -11.41
N GLN A 33 -3.59 -1.20 -11.75
CA GLN A 33 -2.82 -2.04 -12.65
C GLN A 33 -2.71 -1.37 -14.03
N ASP A 34 -1.52 -1.40 -14.62
CA ASP A 34 -1.19 -0.75 -15.90
C ASP A 34 -1.53 0.75 -15.93
N GLY A 35 -1.50 1.41 -14.77
CA GLY A 35 -1.84 2.84 -14.63
C GLY A 35 -3.35 3.14 -14.73
N GLY A 36 -4.19 2.11 -14.73
CA GLY A 36 -5.64 2.26 -14.73
C GLY A 36 -6.20 2.87 -13.44
N PRO A 37 -7.49 3.24 -13.41
CA PRO A 37 -8.13 3.70 -12.19
C PRO A 37 -8.24 2.55 -11.16
N CYS A 38 -8.13 2.89 -9.88
CA CYS A 38 -8.44 1.97 -8.79
C CYS A 38 -9.09 2.70 -7.62
N GLN A 39 -9.95 1.98 -6.90
CA GLN A 39 -10.54 2.44 -5.65
C GLN A 39 -10.15 1.47 -4.54
N PHE A 40 -9.81 2.00 -3.38
CA PHE A 40 -9.42 1.22 -2.23
C PHE A 40 -9.75 1.96 -0.94
N MET A 41 -9.85 1.19 0.14
CA MET A 41 -9.97 1.71 1.49
C MET A 41 -8.65 1.53 2.20
N VAL A 42 -8.13 2.60 2.79
CA VAL A 42 -6.98 2.53 3.70
C VAL A 42 -7.52 2.50 5.12
N LEU A 43 -7.20 1.44 5.84
CA LEU A 43 -7.40 1.39 7.29
C LEU A 43 -6.04 1.56 7.96
N GLN A 44 -5.83 2.72 8.59
CA GLN A 44 -4.62 3.02 9.34
C GLN A 44 -4.91 2.88 10.84
N GLY A 45 -4.05 2.15 11.55
CA GLY A 45 -4.10 2.13 13.02
C GLY A 45 -3.66 3.48 13.58
N ALA A 46 -4.29 3.92 14.67
CA ALA A 46 -3.82 5.08 15.43
C ALA A 46 -2.64 4.68 16.34
N GLY A 47 -1.55 5.44 16.34
CA GLY A 47 -0.38 5.13 17.16
C GLY A 47 0.88 5.89 16.77
N VAL A 48 2.05 5.40 17.19
CA VAL A 48 3.37 6.06 17.06
C VAL A 48 3.81 6.26 15.60
N TYR A 49 3.19 5.56 14.66
CA TYR A 49 3.54 5.60 13.24
C TYR A 49 2.42 6.27 12.44
N ASP A 50 2.41 7.60 12.45
CA ASP A 50 1.66 8.34 11.45
C ASP A 50 2.40 8.29 10.11
N ASN A 51 1.64 8.33 9.01
CA ASN A 51 2.20 8.37 7.65
C ASN A 51 2.82 9.76 7.40
N GLU A 52 4.01 9.99 7.94
CA GLU A 52 4.81 11.16 7.64
C GLU A 52 5.48 10.99 6.27
N LEU A 53 5.43 12.03 5.45
CA LEU A 53 6.17 12.09 4.19
C LEU A 53 7.66 12.09 4.50
N VAL A 54 8.36 10.99 4.16
CA VAL A 54 9.82 10.96 4.17
C VAL A 54 10.32 11.54 2.85
N GLY A 55 10.83 12.77 2.90
CA GLY A 55 11.48 13.48 1.79
C GLY A 55 12.90 13.02 1.54
#